data_AF-A0A917XQJ8-F1
#
_entry.id   AF-A0A917XQJ8-F1
#
_cell.length_a   1.000
_cell.length_b   1.000
_cell.length_c   1.000
_cell.angle_alpha   90.00
_cell.angle_beta   90.00
_cell.angle_gamma   90.00
#
_symmetry.space_group_name_H-M   'P 1'
#
loop_
_entity.id
_entity.type
_entity.pdbx_description
1 polymer ?
#
loop_
_entity_poly.entity_id
_entity_poly.type
_entity_poly.pdbx_seq_one_letter_code
_entity_poly.pdbx_strand_id
1 'polypeptide(L)' 'MAPPYTPYWCAYVTGWGADKTRYQLAVGPAEQSALAERLAACPDQPVTVTYAC' A
#
# COMPACT_ATOMS: atom_id res chain seq x y z
N MET A 1 5.47 13.45 -18.90
CA MET A 1 5.66 12.00 -18.76
C MET A 1 4.69 11.53 -17.68
N ALA A 2 3.53 10.96 -18.04
CA ALA A 2 2.73 10.25 -17.02
C ALA A 2 3.46 8.94 -16.71
N PRO A 3 3.69 8.57 -15.43
CA PRO A 3 4.40 7.34 -15.12
C PRO A 3 3.63 6.17 -15.72
N PRO A 4 4.32 5.22 -16.37
CA PRO A 4 3.67 3.99 -16.78
C PRO A 4 3.13 3.34 -15.50
N TYR A 5 1.86 2.95 -15.49
CA TYR A 5 1.30 2.08 -14.45
C TYR A 5 0.97 2.70 -13.07
N THR A 6 0.77 4.03 -12.93
CA THR A 6 0.26 4.64 -11.67
C THR A 6 -0.93 3.88 -11.03
N PRO A 7 -2.00 3.51 -11.77
CA PRO A 7 -3.12 2.78 -11.14
C PRO A 7 -2.73 1.39 -10.61
N TYR A 8 -1.83 0.70 -11.29
CA TYR A 8 -1.34 -0.61 -10.82
C TYR A 8 -0.47 -0.46 -9.57
N TRP A 9 0.45 0.52 -9.55
CA TRP A 9 1.32 0.72 -8.40
C TRP A 9 0.53 1.06 -7.15
N CYS A 10 -0.49 1.92 -7.27
CA CYS A 10 -1.40 2.23 -6.17
C CYS A 10 -2.10 0.98 -5.66
N ALA A 11 -2.70 0.19 -6.55
CA ALA A 11 -3.37 -1.07 -6.18
C ALA A 11 -2.40 -2.06 -5.50
N TYR A 12 -1.17 -2.15 -6.00
CA TYR A 12 -0.13 -3.02 -5.45
C TYR A 12 0.27 -2.61 -4.02
N VAL A 13 0.59 -1.33 -3.79
CA VAL A 13 1.02 -0.88 -2.45
C VAL A 13 -0.12 -0.92 -1.44
N THR A 14 -1.35 -0.63 -1.84
CA THR A 14 -2.52 -0.76 -0.97
C THR A 14 -2.81 -2.24 -0.65
N GLY A 15 -2.67 -3.14 -1.62
CA GLY A 15 -2.84 -4.57 -1.42
C GLY A 15 -1.79 -5.13 -0.46
N TRP A 16 -0.52 -4.79 -0.67
CA TRP A 16 0.57 -5.16 0.24
C TRP A 16 0.34 -4.67 1.68
N GLY A 17 -0.13 -3.43 1.85
CA GLY A 17 -0.46 -2.87 3.17
C GLY A 17 -1.63 -3.59 3.83
N ALA A 18 -2.65 -3.94 3.03
CA ALA A 18 -3.78 -4.76 3.48
C ALA A 18 -3.34 -6.15 3.92
N ASP A 19 -2.42 -6.79 3.18
CA ASP A 19 -1.87 -8.11 3.54
C ASP A 19 -1.11 -8.05 4.86
N LYS A 20 -0.23 -7.06 5.05
CA LYS A 20 0.46 -6.90 6.34
C LYS A 20 -0.51 -6.68 7.49
N THR A 21 -1.56 -5.89 7.27
CA THR A 21 -2.60 -5.66 8.28
C THR A 21 -3.37 -6.94 8.58
N ARG A 22 -3.76 -7.70 7.55
CA ARG A 22 -4.46 -8.99 7.66
C ARG A 22 -3.70 -10.00 8.52
N TYR A 23 -2.38 -10.06 8.36
CA TYR A 23 -1.51 -11.00 9.08
C TYR A 23 -0.80 -10.36 10.28
N GLN A 24 -1.16 -9.13 10.66
CA GLN A 24 -0.55 -8.40 11.78
C GLN A 24 0.99 -8.30 11.71
N LEU A 25 1.53 -8.17 10.50
CA LEU A 25 2.96 -8.04 10.25
C LEU A 25 3.42 -6.61 10.49
N ALA A 26 4.58 -6.45 11.11
CA ALA A 26 5.18 -5.14 11.31
C ALA A 26 5.61 -4.50 9.97
N VAL A 27 5.47 -3.18 9.89
CA VAL A 27 6.05 -2.34 8.83
C VAL A 27 7.30 -1.70 9.40
N GLY A 28 8.45 -2.03 8.83
CA GLY A 28 9.72 -1.44 9.23
C GLY A 28 9.85 0.02 8.77
N PRO A 29 10.80 0.79 9.33
CA PRO A 29 10.99 2.20 8.97
C PRO A 29 11.25 2.44 7.48
N ALA A 30 12.08 1.61 6.84
CA ALA A 30 12.38 1.72 5.42
C ALA A 30 11.16 1.43 4.54
N GLU A 31 10.32 0.47 4.95
CA GLU A 31 9.08 0.15 4.26
C GLU A 31 8.08 1.30 4.39
N GLN A 32 7.97 1.90 5.58
CA GLN A 32 7.09 3.05 5.81
C GLN A 32 7.45 4.23 4.91
N SER A 33 8.74 4.59 4.80
CA SER A 33 9.18 5.66 3.90
C SER A 33 8.87 5.34 2.44
N ALA A 34 9.18 4.12 1.99
CA ALA A 34 8.92 3.70 0.61
C ALA A 34 7.41 3.69 0.27
N LEU A 35 6.56 3.32 1.22
CA LEU A 35 5.10 3.37 1.05
C LEU A 35 4.61 4.81 0.98
N ALA A 36 5.07 5.68 1.87
CA ALA A 36 4.67 7.09 1.90
C ALA A 36 5.01 7.80 0.58
N GLU A 37 6.23 7.60 0.06
CA GLU A 37 6.65 8.15 -1.24
C GLU A 37 5.77 7.67 -2.40
N ARG A 38 5.44 6.38 -2.42
CA ARG A 38 4.62 5.78 -3.49
C ARG A 38 3.15 6.18 -3.39
N LEU A 39 2.60 6.21 -2.18
CA LEU A 39 1.21 6.57 -1.92
C LEU A 39 0.93 8.06 -2.14
N ALA A 40 1.95 8.93 -2.05
CA ALA A 40 1.81 10.37 -2.31
C ALA A 40 1.30 10.69 -3.73
N ALA A 41 1.48 9.78 -4.69
CA ALA A 41 0.97 9.92 -6.06
C ALA A 41 -0.38 9.23 -6.31
N CYS A 42 -0.98 8.63 -5.28
CA CYS A 42 -2.21 7.86 -5.36
C CYS A 42 -3.42 8.64 -4.82
N PRO A 43 -4.63 8.40 -5.37
CA PRO A 43 -5.85 8.96 -4.78
C PRO A 43 -6.16 8.26 -3.45
N ASP A 44 -6.62 9.04 -2.47
CA ASP A 44 -7.16 8.52 -1.22
C ASP A 44 -8.42 7.70 -1.49
N GLN A 45 -8.42 6.46 -1.02
CA GLN A 45 -9.54 5.54 -1.18
C GLN A 45 -9.62 4.58 0.01
N PRO A 46 -10.84 4.15 0.39
CA PRO A 46 -10.99 3.16 1.46
C PRO A 46 -10.39 1.81 1.05
N VAL A 47 -9.63 1.20 1.96
CA VAL A 47 -9.09 -0.16 1.81
C VAL A 47 -9.77 -1.07 2.82
N THR A 48 -10.41 -2.14 2.35
CA THR A 48 -11.05 -3.13 3.23
C THR A 48 -10.04 -4.23 3.58
N VAL A 49 -9.91 -4.53 4.87
CA VAL A 49 -9.03 -5.59 5.37
C VAL A 49 -9.86 -6.60 6.14
N THR A 50 -9.78 -7.86 5.74
CA THR A 50 -10.27 -8.99 6.54
C THR A 50 -9.08 -9.56 7.31
N TYR A 51 -9.16 -9.66 8.63
CA TYR A 51 -8.10 -10.29 9.42
C TYR A 51 -8.02 -11.81 9.16
N ALA A 52 -6.83 -12.37 9.29
CA ALA A 52 -6.65 -13.83 9.35
C ALA A 52 -7.03 -14.33 10.75
N CYS A 53 -7.70 -15.47 10.83
CA CYS A 53 -8.10 -16.11 12.09
C CYS A 53 -6.95 -16.86 12.76
#